data_AF-A0A8I3ZZ42-F1
#
_entry.id   AF-A0A8I3ZZ42-F1
#
_cell.length_a   1.000
_cell.length_b   1.000
_cell.length_c   1.000
_cell.angle_alpha   90.00
_cell.angle_beta   90.00
_cell.angle_gamma   90.00
#
_symmetry.space_group_name_H-M   'P 1'
#
loop_
_entity.id
_entity.type
_entity.pdbx_description
1 polymer ?
#
loop_
_entity_poly.entity_id
_entity_poly.type
_entity_poly.pdbx_seq_one_letter_code
_entity_poly.pdbx_strand_id
1 'polypeptide(L)'
;MIFLYQMVPFILFTSVSGECVPTLFKDTDFEGGDIATVFSPSAKYCQVICTYHPRCLLFTFTAESPSEEPTQWFTCVLKDSVTETLPRVNRTGAISGYSFKQCPHQISACNKDIYADLDIRGMNYNSSVARSVQECQERCTDDIHCHFFTYATRRFPSLVHRW
;
A
#
# COMPACT_ATOMS: atom_id res chain seq x y z
N MET A 1 -13.60 -34.18 -54.80
CA MET A 1 -13.77 -33.09 -53.82
C MET A 1 -12.87 -33.37 -52.63
N ILE A 2 -11.87 -32.51 -52.44
CA ILE A 2 -10.78 -32.63 -51.47
C ILE A 2 -11.27 -32.02 -50.15
N PHE A 3 -11.24 -32.79 -49.05
CA PHE A 3 -11.45 -32.24 -47.71
C PHE A 3 -10.16 -32.44 -46.91
N LEU A 4 -9.31 -31.41 -46.94
CA LEU A 4 -8.14 -31.29 -46.06
C LEU A 4 -8.63 -30.76 -44.70
N TYR A 5 -8.70 -31.64 -43.70
CA TYR A 5 -8.94 -31.25 -42.31
C TYR A 5 -7.70 -30.53 -41.77
N GLN A 6 -7.76 -29.20 -41.65
CA GLN A 6 -6.75 -28.44 -40.92
C GLN A 6 -6.95 -28.65 -39.41
N MET A 7 -6.13 -29.51 -38.83
CA MET A 7 -5.99 -29.62 -37.38
C MET A 7 -5.19 -28.41 -36.90
N VAL A 8 -5.89 -27.37 -36.42
CA VAL A 8 -5.25 -26.23 -35.75
C VAL A 8 -4.67 -26.74 -34.44
N PRO A 9 -3.34 -26.64 -34.21
CA PRO A 9 -2.77 -27.02 -32.93
C PRO A 9 -3.28 -26.04 -31.87
N PHE A 10 -4.05 -26.55 -30.91
CA PHE A 10 -4.43 -25.82 -29.70
C PHE A 10 -3.13 -25.50 -28.95
N ILE A 11 -2.65 -24.27 -29.10
CA ILE A 11 -1.54 -23.76 -28.28
C ILE A 11 -2.06 -23.75 -26.85
N LEU A 12 -1.60 -24.70 -26.05
CA LEU A 12 -1.78 -24.69 -24.60
C LEU A 12 -1.06 -23.44 -24.09
N PHE A 13 -1.83 -22.37 -23.82
CA PHE A 13 -1.35 -21.26 -23.03
C PHE A 13 -1.04 -21.82 -21.64
N THR A 14 0.23 -22.14 -21.40
CA THR A 14 0.71 -22.38 -20.04
C THR A 14 0.49 -21.08 -19.29
N SER A 15 -0.53 -21.03 -18.44
CA SER A 15 -0.69 -19.93 -17.50
C SER A 15 0.54 -19.94 -16.60
N VAL A 16 1.47 -19.00 -16.82
CA VAL A 16 2.50 -18.69 -15.83
C VAL A 16 1.73 -18.08 -14.65
N SER A 17 1.31 -18.91 -13.71
CA SER A 17 0.84 -18.42 -12.43
C SER A 17 2.10 -17.99 -11.68
N GLY A 18 2.37 -16.69 -11.64
CA GLY A 18 3.35 -16.15 -10.71
C GLY A 18 3.03 -16.62 -9.30
N GLU A 19 4.05 -17.02 -8.55
CA GLU A 19 3.89 -17.53 -7.21
C GLU A 19 3.42 -16.40 -6.28
N CYS A 20 2.35 -16.63 -5.51
CA CYS A 20 1.90 -15.67 -4.53
C CYS A 20 2.95 -15.49 -3.43
N VAL A 21 3.56 -14.30 -3.34
CA VAL A 21 4.54 -13.96 -2.29
C VAL A 21 3.94 -12.94 -1.32
N PRO A 22 3.30 -13.39 -0.22
CA PRO A 22 2.66 -12.47 0.71
C PRO A 22 3.63 -11.81 1.70
N THR A 23 4.85 -12.34 1.80
CA THR A 23 5.84 -11.97 2.81
C THR A 23 6.40 -10.57 2.58
N LEU A 24 6.58 -9.82 3.67
CA LEU A 24 7.32 -8.56 3.70
C LEU A 24 8.79 -8.82 4.04
N PHE A 25 9.69 -8.17 3.33
CA PHE A 25 11.14 -8.25 3.50
C PHE A 25 11.62 -7.03 4.28
N LYS A 26 12.00 -7.22 5.55
CA LYS A 26 12.56 -6.16 6.39
C LYS A 26 13.99 -5.82 5.98
N ASP A 27 14.38 -4.59 6.27
CA ASP A 27 15.69 -3.99 5.97
C ASP A 27 16.16 -4.24 4.54
N THR A 28 15.20 -4.29 3.62
CA THR A 28 15.39 -4.65 2.21
C THR A 28 14.76 -3.59 1.34
N ASP A 29 15.49 -3.13 0.33
CA ASP A 29 15.00 -2.29 -0.76
C ASP A 29 15.06 -3.06 -2.09
N PHE A 30 14.02 -2.92 -2.90
CA PHE A 30 14.03 -3.32 -4.31
C PHE A 30 14.59 -2.20 -5.17
N GLU A 31 15.77 -2.39 -5.76
CA GLU A 31 16.47 -1.34 -6.49
C GLU A 31 15.83 -1.05 -7.85
N GLY A 32 15.53 0.23 -8.12
CA GLY A 32 14.96 0.69 -9.38
C GLY A 32 13.49 0.32 -9.59
N GLY A 33 13.04 0.44 -10.84
CA GLY A 33 11.66 0.11 -11.24
C GLY A 33 10.59 1.11 -10.76
N ASP A 34 10.98 2.24 -10.18
CA ASP A 34 10.08 3.22 -9.57
C ASP A 34 9.08 3.79 -10.59
N ILE A 35 7.80 3.71 -10.27
CA ILE A 35 6.72 4.24 -11.10
C ILE A 35 5.91 5.34 -10.42
N ALA A 36 5.86 5.34 -9.08
CA ALA A 36 5.19 6.36 -8.30
C ALA A 36 5.68 6.34 -6.85
N THR A 37 5.58 7.49 -6.19
CA THR A 37 5.84 7.63 -4.76
C THR A 37 4.58 8.19 -4.09
N VAL A 38 4.13 7.50 -3.05
CA VAL A 38 2.96 7.87 -2.25
C VAL A 38 3.30 7.77 -0.77
N PHE A 39 2.43 8.27 0.10
CA PHE A 39 2.56 8.07 1.54
C PHE A 39 1.63 6.95 2.00
N SER A 40 2.11 6.15 2.95
CA SER A 40 1.35 5.07 3.57
C SER A 40 1.65 5.02 5.06
N PRO A 41 0.66 4.81 5.93
CA PRO A 41 0.91 4.70 7.38
C PRO A 41 1.69 3.43 7.76
N SER A 42 1.80 2.44 6.86
CA SER A 42 2.54 1.20 7.12
C SER A 42 2.96 0.50 5.82
N ALA A 43 3.92 -0.44 5.94
CA ALA A 43 4.28 -1.34 4.85
C ALA A 43 3.10 -2.21 4.38
N LYS A 44 2.25 -2.66 5.31
CA LYS A 44 1.05 -3.46 4.99
C LYS A 44 0.06 -2.66 4.14
N TYR A 45 -0.18 -1.40 4.47
CA TYR A 45 -1.05 -0.56 3.66
C TYR A 45 -0.38 -0.14 2.34
N CYS A 46 0.96 -0.01 2.31
CA CYS A 46 1.71 0.19 1.07
C CYS A 46 1.53 -0.99 0.10
N GLN A 47 1.50 -2.23 0.61
CA GLN A 47 1.18 -3.41 -0.17
C GLN A 47 -0.24 -3.37 -0.76
N VAL A 48 -1.22 -2.88 0.00
CA VAL A 48 -2.60 -2.67 -0.49
C VAL A 48 -2.58 -1.64 -1.63
N ILE A 49 -1.93 -0.49 -1.44
CA ILE A 49 -1.83 0.54 -2.49
C ILE A 49 -1.18 -0.04 -3.75
N CYS A 50 -0.07 -0.76 -3.64
CA CYS A 50 0.57 -1.43 -4.77
C CYS A 50 -0.38 -2.45 -5.44
N THR A 51 -1.11 -3.24 -4.65
CA THR A 51 -2.07 -4.22 -5.16
C THR A 51 -3.15 -3.59 -6.03
N TYR A 52 -3.64 -2.40 -5.67
CA TYR A 52 -4.67 -1.70 -6.45
C TYR A 52 -4.10 -0.77 -7.53
N HIS A 53 -2.84 -0.35 -7.44
CA HIS A 53 -2.20 0.42 -8.49
C HIS A 53 -2.06 -0.43 -9.77
N PRO A 54 -2.45 0.08 -10.96
CA PRO A 54 -2.60 -0.75 -12.16
C PRO A 54 -1.28 -1.38 -12.63
N ARG A 55 -0.16 -0.73 -12.37
CA ARG A 55 1.18 -1.17 -12.82
C ARG A 55 2.10 -1.68 -11.72
N CYS A 56 1.73 -1.53 -10.45
CA CYS A 56 2.66 -1.87 -9.38
C CYS A 56 2.73 -3.39 -9.20
N LEU A 57 3.93 -3.94 -9.24
CA LEU A 57 4.21 -5.36 -8.98
C LEU A 57 4.95 -5.54 -7.66
N LEU A 58 5.85 -4.61 -7.33
CA LEU A 58 6.65 -4.61 -6.12
C LEU A 58 6.61 -3.23 -5.45
N PHE A 59 6.98 -3.14 -4.19
CA PHE A 59 7.12 -1.85 -3.50
C PHE A 59 8.26 -1.87 -2.49
N THR A 60 8.76 -0.68 -2.15
CA THR A 60 9.58 -0.44 -0.96
C THR A 60 8.90 0.61 -0.09
N PHE A 61 8.72 0.30 1.18
CA PHE A 61 8.22 1.22 2.21
C PHE A 61 9.36 1.67 3.14
N THR A 62 9.45 2.95 3.45
CA THR A 62 10.41 3.50 4.43
C THR A 62 9.71 3.68 5.77
N ALA A 63 10.07 2.86 6.75
CA ALA A 63 9.59 3.00 8.12
C ALA A 63 10.26 4.17 8.84
N GLU A 64 9.67 4.60 9.95
CA GLU A 64 10.37 5.47 10.90
C GLU A 64 11.62 4.76 11.41
N SER A 65 12.77 5.37 11.19
CA SER A 65 14.07 4.83 11.58
C SER A 65 15.06 5.97 11.83
N PRO A 66 15.95 5.85 12.85
CA PRO A 66 17.05 6.79 13.03
C PRO A 66 18.03 6.85 11.86
N SER A 67 18.05 5.83 11.00
CA SER A 67 18.92 5.75 9.81
C SER A 67 18.38 6.50 8.60
N GLU A 68 17.14 7.02 8.66
CA GLU A 68 16.44 7.64 7.54
C GLU A 68 16.08 9.08 7.88
N GLU A 69 16.17 9.97 6.88
CA GLU A 69 15.74 11.36 7.04
C GLU A 69 14.24 11.40 7.39
N PRO A 70 13.81 12.20 8.39
CA PRO A 70 12.40 12.25 8.80
C PRO A 70 11.41 12.58 7.69
N THR A 71 11.87 13.27 6.65
CA THR A 71 11.07 13.59 5.46
C THR A 71 10.79 12.39 4.55
N GLN A 72 11.54 11.30 4.71
CA GLN A 72 11.37 10.06 3.95
C GLN A 72 10.51 9.02 4.67
N TRP A 73 10.24 9.19 5.96
CA TRP A 73 9.38 8.26 6.70
C TRP A 73 8.00 8.16 6.07
N PHE A 74 7.40 6.97 6.15
CA PHE A 74 6.08 6.64 5.61
C PHE A 74 6.00 6.70 4.06
N THR A 75 7.14 6.87 3.39
CA THR A 75 7.21 6.81 1.93
C THR A 75 6.96 5.39 1.45
N CYS A 76 6.10 5.25 0.46
CA CYS A 76 5.77 4.01 -0.23
C CYS A 76 6.11 4.20 -1.72
N VAL A 77 7.20 3.59 -2.16
CA VAL A 77 7.63 3.61 -3.56
C VAL A 77 7.03 2.41 -4.27
N LEU A 78 6.17 2.68 -5.25
CA LEU A 78 5.55 1.69 -6.11
C LEU A 78 6.50 1.38 -7.27
N LYS A 79 6.67 0.10 -7.58
CA LYS A 79 7.66 -0.37 -8.56
C LYS A 79 7.08 -1.38 -9.54
N ASP A 80 7.65 -1.40 -10.74
CA ASP A 80 7.31 -2.28 -11.85
C ASP A 80 8.59 -2.98 -12.36
N SER A 81 8.45 -4.16 -12.94
CA SER A 81 9.55 -4.92 -13.54
C SER A 81 9.04 -5.87 -14.62
N VAL A 82 9.71 -5.85 -15.77
CA VAL A 82 9.42 -6.77 -16.89
C VAL A 82 9.66 -8.23 -16.50
N THR A 83 10.61 -8.49 -15.61
CA THR A 83 10.92 -9.84 -15.09
C THR A 83 10.18 -10.16 -13.80
N GLU A 84 9.23 -9.31 -13.40
CA GLU A 84 8.47 -9.38 -12.13
C GLU A 84 9.34 -9.37 -10.86
N THR A 85 10.64 -9.14 -11.00
CA THR A 85 11.64 -9.21 -9.92
C THR A 85 12.59 -8.02 -10.03
N LEU A 86 13.12 -7.57 -8.90
CA LEU A 86 14.11 -6.50 -8.81
C LEU A 86 15.27 -6.92 -7.91
N PRO A 87 16.49 -6.38 -8.11
CA PRO A 87 17.61 -6.60 -7.21
C PRO A 87 17.25 -6.19 -5.78
N ARG A 88 17.67 -7.00 -4.82
CA ARG A 88 17.47 -6.74 -3.38
C ARG A 88 18.75 -6.19 -2.81
N VAL A 89 18.66 -5.03 -2.17
CA VAL A 89 19.77 -4.42 -1.44
C VAL A 89 19.39 -4.22 0.02
N ASN A 90 20.37 -4.36 0.92
CA ASN A 90 20.15 -4.12 2.33
C ASN A 90 20.01 -2.61 2.58
N ARG A 91 18.92 -2.20 3.22
CA ARG A 91 18.67 -0.82 3.64
C ARG A 91 17.89 -0.80 4.94
N THR A 92 18.54 -0.41 6.04
CA THR A 92 17.93 -0.32 7.36
C THR A 92 16.71 0.58 7.36
N GLY A 93 15.58 0.09 7.85
CA GLY A 93 14.30 0.83 7.87
C GLY A 93 13.46 0.69 6.59
N ALA A 94 14.00 0.09 5.52
CA ALA A 94 13.21 -0.25 4.35
C ALA A 94 12.46 -1.57 4.54
N ILE A 95 11.21 -1.64 4.10
CA ILE A 95 10.38 -2.85 4.10
C ILE A 95 9.82 -3.03 2.70
N SER A 96 10.24 -4.07 2.00
CA SER A 96 9.83 -4.35 0.63
C SER A 96 8.83 -5.49 0.55
N GLY A 97 8.04 -5.55 -0.53
CA GLY A 97 7.08 -6.63 -0.76
C GLY A 97 6.51 -6.66 -2.16
N TYR A 98 5.78 -7.75 -2.46
CA TYR A 98 5.07 -7.92 -3.73
C TYR A 98 3.61 -7.50 -3.59
N SER A 99 3.01 -7.06 -4.68
CA SER A 99 1.57 -6.85 -4.78
C SER A 99 0.82 -8.18 -4.60
N PHE A 100 -0.42 -8.12 -4.11
CA PHE A 100 -1.29 -9.31 -4.02
C PHE A 100 -2.02 -9.64 -5.34
N LYS A 101 -1.60 -9.09 -6.49
CA LYS A 101 -2.26 -9.36 -7.78
C LYS A 101 -2.27 -10.86 -8.13
N GLN A 102 -1.27 -11.61 -7.66
CA GLN A 102 -1.15 -13.07 -7.83
C GLN A 102 -1.76 -13.84 -6.63
N CYS A 103 -2.36 -13.15 -5.66
CA CYS A 103 -2.88 -13.68 -4.39
C CYS A 103 -4.37 -13.31 -4.19
N PRO A 104 -5.31 -13.81 -5.01
CA PRO A 104 -6.70 -13.32 -5.03
C PRO A 104 -7.40 -13.39 -3.67
N HIS A 105 -7.09 -14.39 -2.85
CA HIS A 105 -7.69 -14.56 -1.52
C HIS A 105 -7.18 -13.57 -0.45
N GLN A 106 -6.10 -12.84 -0.73
CA GLN A 106 -5.49 -11.86 0.19
C GLN A 106 -5.92 -10.42 -0.13
N ILE A 107 -6.64 -10.20 -1.23
CA ILE A 107 -7.00 -8.86 -1.69
C ILE A 107 -8.16 -8.31 -0.87
N SER A 108 -7.88 -7.29 -0.08
CA SER A 108 -8.89 -6.44 0.58
C SER A 108 -8.40 -5.00 0.60
N ALA A 109 -9.25 -4.07 0.16
CA ALA A 109 -8.99 -2.63 0.30
C ALA A 109 -9.29 -2.11 1.72
N CYS A 110 -10.10 -2.83 2.49
CA CYS A 110 -10.55 -2.38 3.79
C CYS A 110 -9.39 -2.40 4.79
N ASN A 111 -9.03 -1.22 5.30
CA ASN A 111 -8.12 -1.04 6.40
C ASN A 111 -8.88 -0.56 7.63
N LYS A 112 -8.81 -1.33 8.72
CA LYS A 112 -9.47 -1.04 10.00
C LYS A 112 -8.48 -0.60 11.08
N ASP A 113 -7.19 -0.55 10.74
CA ASP A 113 -6.14 -0.22 11.70
C ASP A 113 -6.25 1.26 12.10
N ILE A 114 -6.03 1.52 13.40
CA ILE A 114 -5.89 2.87 13.95
C ILE A 114 -4.41 3.12 14.20
N TYR A 115 -3.86 4.17 13.59
CA TYR A 115 -2.46 4.55 13.73
C TYR A 115 -2.31 5.60 14.83
N ALA A 116 -1.96 5.15 16.03
CA ALA A 116 -1.68 6.05 17.15
C ALA A 116 -0.48 6.95 16.85
N ASP A 117 -0.52 8.17 17.37
CA ASP A 117 0.55 9.18 17.26
C ASP A 117 0.95 9.58 15.82
N LEU A 118 0.15 9.19 14.83
CA LEU A 118 0.32 9.56 13.42
C LEU A 118 -0.76 10.55 12.99
N ASP A 119 -0.32 11.69 12.45
CA ASP A 119 -1.18 12.65 11.76
C ASP A 119 -1.08 12.45 10.25
N ILE A 120 -2.17 12.02 9.61
CA ILE A 120 -2.23 11.82 8.17
C ILE A 120 -2.58 13.16 7.52
N ARG A 121 -1.63 13.73 6.79
CA ARG A 121 -1.80 15.02 6.13
C ARG A 121 -2.63 14.91 4.85
N GLY A 122 -3.52 15.89 4.66
CA GLY A 122 -4.24 16.09 3.41
C GLY A 122 -5.15 17.32 3.47
N MET A 123 -6.17 17.33 2.62
CA MET A 123 -7.16 18.40 2.61
C MET A 123 -8.18 18.18 3.75
N ASN A 124 -8.10 19.02 4.78
CA ASN A 124 -9.08 19.03 5.86
C ASN A 124 -10.33 19.81 5.41
N TYR A 125 -11.31 19.12 4.83
CA TYR A 125 -12.56 19.77 4.35
C TYR A 125 -13.64 19.89 5.43
N ASN A 126 -13.57 19.09 6.50
CA ASN A 126 -14.50 19.12 7.61
C ASN A 126 -13.76 18.87 8.94
N SER A 127 -14.23 19.50 10.02
CA SER A 127 -13.71 19.34 11.37
C SER A 127 -14.89 19.38 12.35
N SER A 128 -15.00 18.36 13.20
CA SER A 128 -16.10 18.24 14.16
C SER A 128 -15.68 17.49 15.42
N VAL A 129 -16.40 17.77 16.52
CA VAL A 129 -16.19 17.11 17.82
C VAL A 129 -16.70 15.67 17.79
N ALA A 130 -15.88 14.71 18.20
CA ALA A 130 -16.27 13.31 18.37
C ALA A 130 -15.84 12.79 19.76
N ARG A 131 -16.67 11.95 20.38
CA ARG A 131 -16.44 11.46 21.75
C ARG A 131 -15.37 10.38 21.81
N SER A 132 -15.10 9.71 20.68
CA SER A 132 -14.12 8.63 20.58
C SER A 132 -13.55 8.54 19.16
N VAL A 133 -12.43 7.80 19.04
CA VAL A 133 -11.84 7.42 17.75
C VAL A 133 -12.85 6.64 16.91
N GLN A 134 -13.62 5.75 17.54
CA GLN A 134 -14.64 4.94 16.86
C GLN A 134 -15.74 5.81 16.26
N GLU A 135 -16.28 6.78 17.01
CA GLU A 135 -17.29 7.71 16.49
C GLU A 135 -16.73 8.54 15.32
N CYS A 136 -15.45 8.95 15.40
CA CYS A 136 -14.79 9.66 14.30
C CYS A 136 -14.66 8.78 13.05
N GLN A 137 -14.27 7.50 13.23
CA GLN A 137 -14.17 6.52 12.16
C GLN A 137 -15.54 6.24 11.51
N GLU A 138 -16.60 6.08 12.31
CA GLU A 138 -17.97 5.89 11.83
C GLU A 138 -18.40 7.09 10.97
N ARG A 139 -18.22 8.32 11.47
CA ARG A 139 -18.54 9.54 10.71
C ARG A 139 -17.77 9.65 9.41
N CYS A 140 -16.47 9.31 9.40
CA CYS A 140 -15.68 9.29 8.17
C CYS A 140 -16.19 8.22 7.20
N THR A 141 -16.54 7.03 7.70
CA THR A 141 -17.09 5.95 6.88
C THR A 141 -18.43 6.33 6.23
N ASP A 142 -19.24 7.11 6.94
CA ASP A 142 -20.56 7.56 6.47
C ASP A 142 -20.50 8.83 5.59
N ASP A 143 -19.33 9.46 5.41
CA ASP A 143 -19.13 10.62 4.53
C ASP A 143 -18.39 10.24 3.24
N ILE A 144 -19.07 10.40 2.11
CA ILE A 144 -18.56 10.04 0.78
C ILE A 144 -17.27 10.78 0.37
N HIS A 145 -16.97 11.92 0.98
CA HIS A 145 -15.75 12.68 0.68
C HIS A 145 -14.59 12.35 1.64
N CYS A 146 -14.84 11.56 2.69
CA CYS A 146 -13.81 11.24 3.67
C CYS A 146 -12.95 10.07 3.21
N HIS A 147 -11.67 10.34 2.93
CA HIS A 147 -10.70 9.28 2.58
C HIS A 147 -10.00 8.71 3.82
N PHE A 148 -9.80 9.54 4.83
CA PHE A 148 -9.16 9.24 6.10
C PHE A 148 -9.51 10.32 7.12
N PHE A 149 -9.25 10.05 8.40
CA PHE A 149 -9.46 11.00 9.49
C PHE A 149 -8.22 11.06 10.39
N THR A 150 -8.01 12.21 11.03
CA THR A 150 -7.11 12.36 12.18
C THR A 150 -7.95 12.70 13.41
N TYR A 151 -7.76 11.98 14.52
CA TYR A 151 -8.44 12.25 15.78
C TYR A 151 -7.47 12.78 16.83
N ALA A 152 -7.59 14.06 17.17
CA ALA A 152 -6.81 14.68 18.24
C ALA A 152 -7.45 14.40 19.60
N THR A 153 -6.77 13.61 20.44
CA THR A 153 -7.27 13.31 21.79
C THR A 153 -7.19 14.55 22.70
N ARG A 154 -7.86 14.50 23.86
CA ARG A 154 -7.74 15.54 24.90
C ARG A 154 -6.31 15.78 25.40
N ARG A 155 -5.39 14.84 25.16
CA ARG A 155 -3.97 14.94 25.54
C ARG A 155 -3.12 15.60 24.44
N PHE A 156 -3.68 15.85 23.26
CA PHE A 156 -2.93 16.40 22.13
C PHE A 156 -2.35 17.78 22.48
N PRO A 157 -1.06 18.07 22.21
CA PRO A 157 -0.41 19.29 22.72
C PRO A 157 -1.12 20.59 22.34
N SER A 158 -1.64 20.70 21.11
CA SER A 158 -2.29 21.92 20.64
C SER A 158 -3.72 22.09 21.18
N LEU A 159 -3.93 23.12 22.00
CA LEU A 159 -5.24 23.44 22.60
C LEU A 159 -6.32 23.73 21.54
N VAL A 160 -5.93 24.33 20.40
CA VAL A 160 -6.83 24.66 19.29
C VAL A 160 -7.27 23.42 18.49
N HIS A 161 -6.75 22.24 18.82
CA HIS A 161 -7.12 20.98 18.18
C HIS A 161 -7.73 19.97 19.16
N ARG A 162 -7.87 20.32 20.45
CA ARG A 162 -8.56 19.49 21.44
C ARG A 162 -10.06 19.83 21.40
N TRP A 163 -10.86 19.02 20.72
CA TRP A 163 -12.32 19.20 20.70
C TRP A 163 -13.03 17.88 20.98
#